data_AF-A0A735DZ53-F1
#
_entry.id   AF-A0A735DZ53-F1
#
_cell.length_a   1.000
_cell.length_b   1.000
_cell.length_c   1.000
_cell.angle_alpha   90.00
_cell.angle_beta   90.00
_cell.angle_gamma   90.00
#
_symmetry.space_group_name_H-M   'P 1'
#
loop_
_entity.id
_entity.type
_entity.pdbx_description
1 polymer ?
#
loop_
_entity_poly.entity_id
_entity_poly.type
_entity_poly.pdbx_seq_one_letter_code
_entity_poly.pdbx_strand_id
1 'polypeptide(L)'
;MSEINYQALREAAERATPAMERLLMLPVDDDLLSEQELKDYGVDIDALNAFKFLAGPETVLALLDEREADKKRIAELEAREIKPAKGEVLVVVSGFTGCGKSAIAGEIEIAMKAIGVPVQWTNGDAEKRMTGADWLTAIEMYKPTVRIVEVNVPRAAGIRIKGE
;
A
#
# COMPACT_ATOMS: atom_id res chain seq x y z
N MET A 1 -4.86 -18.84 9.42
CA MET A 1 -3.43 -18.83 9.09
C MET A 1 -2.68 -18.93 10.41
N SER A 2 -1.79 -19.91 10.57
CA SER A 2 -0.92 -20.00 11.75
C SER A 2 0.07 -18.84 11.72
N GLU A 3 0.18 -18.10 12.82
CA GLU A 3 1.13 -17.01 12.95
C GLU A 3 2.55 -17.60 13.04
N ILE A 4 3.35 -17.38 12.00
CA ILE A 4 4.75 -17.81 11.98
C ILE A 4 5.50 -17.00 13.04
N ASN A 5 6.15 -17.68 13.98
CA ASN A 5 7.02 -17.03 14.94
C ASN A 5 8.37 -16.70 14.29
N TYR A 6 8.49 -15.50 13.74
CA TYR A 6 9.69 -15.01 13.05
C TYR A 6 10.93 -14.95 13.96
N GLN A 7 10.75 -14.69 15.26
CA GLN A 7 11.85 -14.65 16.22
C GLN A 7 12.42 -16.07 16.45
N ALA A 8 11.54 -17.05 16.67
CA ALA A 8 11.94 -18.44 16.79
C ALA A 8 12.60 -18.96 15.50
N LEU A 9 12.11 -18.51 14.34
CA LEU A 9 12.70 -18.85 13.04
C LEU A 9 14.10 -18.26 12.86
N ARG A 10 14.31 -17.00 13.28
CA ARG A 10 15.62 -16.34 13.27
C ARG A 10 16.63 -17.07 14.16
N GLU A 11 16.24 -17.37 15.40
CA GLU A 11 17.09 -18.11 16.36
C GLU A 11 17.43 -19.53 15.88
N ALA A 12 16.46 -20.21 15.24
CA ALA A 12 16.69 -21.52 14.66
C ALA A 12 17.68 -21.45 13.50
N ALA A 13 17.55 -20.46 12.62
CA ALA A 13 18.48 -20.24 11.51
C ALA A 13 19.89 -19.89 12.01
N GLU A 14 20.03 -18.94 12.92
CA GLU A 14 21.34 -18.56 13.49
C GLU A 14 22.06 -19.73 14.17
N ARG A 15 21.32 -20.62 14.83
CA ARG A 15 21.89 -21.84 15.43
C ARG A 15 22.23 -22.90 14.38
N ALA A 16 21.47 -22.96 13.29
CA ALA A 16 21.65 -23.94 12.23
C ALA A 16 22.84 -23.60 11.30
N THR A 17 23.18 -22.33 11.10
CA THR A 17 24.32 -21.90 10.26
C THR A 17 25.64 -22.59 10.66
N PRO A 18 26.16 -22.46 11.90
CA PRO A 18 27.40 -23.13 12.29
C PRO A 18 27.26 -24.66 12.40
N ALA A 19 26.04 -25.17 12.61
CA ALA A 19 25.79 -26.61 12.66
C ALA A 19 25.90 -27.24 11.26
N MET A 20 25.41 -26.55 10.22
CA MET A 20 25.54 -26.97 8.83
C MET A 20 26.99 -26.89 8.33
N GLU A 21 27.72 -25.84 8.68
CA GLU A 21 29.15 -25.75 8.36
C GLU A 21 29.96 -26.89 8.99
N ARG A 22 29.64 -27.26 10.24
CA ARG A 22 30.29 -28.41 10.92
C ARG A 22 29.91 -29.74 10.30
N LEU A 23 28.66 -29.91 9.86
CA LEU A 23 28.20 -31.13 9.17
C LEU A 23 29.01 -31.39 7.90
N LEU A 24 29.37 -30.34 7.15
CA LEU A 24 30.21 -30.43 5.95
C LEU A 24 31.66 -30.87 6.25
N MET A 25 32.12 -30.73 7.49
CA MET A 25 33.47 -31.12 7.92
C MET A 25 33.53 -32.52 8.55
N LEU A 26 32.40 -33.20 8.74
CA LEU A 26 32.41 -34.55 9.28
C LEU A 26 32.89 -35.54 8.21
N PRO A 27 33.74 -36.52 8.57
CA PRO A 27 34.02 -37.65 7.69
C PRO A 27 32.68 -38.37 7.42
N VAL A 28 32.39 -38.61 6.14
CA VAL A 28 31.22 -39.40 5.75
C VAL A 28 31.54 -40.85 6.13
N ASP A 29 31.04 -41.30 7.27
CA ASP A 29 31.19 -42.70 7.68
C ASP A 29 30.36 -43.60 6.74
N ASP A 30 30.97 -44.69 6.25
CA ASP A 30 30.40 -45.67 5.32
C ASP A 30 29.21 -46.49 5.89
N ASP A 31 28.81 -46.28 7.14
CA ASP A 31 27.74 -47.03 7.84
C ASP A 31 26.34 -46.39 7.72
N LEU A 32 26.19 -45.29 6.97
CA LEU A 32 24.87 -44.68 6.68
C LEU A 32 24.21 -45.37 5.48
N LEU A 33 22.86 -45.42 5.48
CA LEU A 33 22.09 -45.87 4.30
C LEU A 33 22.56 -45.10 3.06
N SER A 34 22.91 -45.85 2.02
CA SER A 34 23.39 -45.26 0.78
C SER A 34 22.29 -44.42 0.11
N GLU A 35 22.66 -43.38 -0.64
CA GLU A 35 21.69 -42.61 -1.43
C GLU A 35 20.90 -43.51 -2.40
N GLN A 36 21.49 -44.64 -2.81
CA GLN A 36 20.83 -45.64 -3.64
C GLN A 36 19.67 -46.33 -2.90
N GLU A 37 19.87 -46.75 -1.65
CA GLU A 37 18.83 -47.38 -0.83
C GLU A 37 17.67 -46.43 -0.54
N LEU A 38 17.95 -45.16 -0.26
CA LEU A 38 16.91 -44.14 -0.05
C LEU A 38 16.10 -43.86 -1.34
N LYS A 39 16.74 -43.87 -2.51
CA LYS A 39 16.06 -43.77 -3.82
C LYS A 39 15.15 -44.98 -4.07
N ASP A 40 15.57 -46.17 -3.68
CA ASP A 40 14.76 -47.40 -3.80
C ASP A 40 13.53 -47.40 -2.87
N TYR A 41 13.58 -46.67 -1.74
CA TYR A 41 12.40 -46.36 -0.90
C TYR A 41 11.47 -45.28 -1.48
N GLY A 42 11.76 -44.74 -2.66
CA GLY A 42 10.96 -43.71 -3.33
C GLY A 42 11.23 -42.29 -2.80
N VAL A 43 12.33 -42.07 -2.08
CA VAL A 43 12.73 -40.74 -1.62
C VAL A 43 13.48 -40.02 -2.74
N ASP A 44 12.97 -38.86 -3.16
CA ASP A 44 13.69 -37.96 -4.07
C ASP A 44 14.73 -37.16 -3.27
N ILE A 45 15.91 -37.77 -3.14
CA ILE A 45 17.05 -37.19 -2.43
C ILE A 45 17.54 -35.91 -3.11
N ASP A 46 17.47 -35.87 -4.45
CA ASP A 46 17.93 -34.73 -5.23
C ASP A 46 17.04 -33.50 -4.96
N ALA A 47 15.72 -33.69 -4.91
CA ALA A 47 14.78 -32.66 -4.52
C ALA A 47 14.95 -32.20 -3.05
N LEU A 48 15.19 -33.14 -2.12
CA LEU A 48 15.39 -32.81 -0.71
C LEU A 48 16.68 -32.02 -0.48
N ASN A 49 17.77 -32.43 -1.13
CA ASN A 49 19.05 -31.74 -1.08
C ASN A 49 18.97 -30.36 -1.71
N ALA A 50 18.31 -30.22 -2.85
CA ALA A 50 18.07 -28.94 -3.50
C ALA A 50 17.26 -28.00 -2.59
N PHE A 51 16.19 -28.50 -1.96
CA PHE A 51 15.40 -27.70 -1.02
C PHE A 51 16.23 -27.30 0.21
N LYS A 52 16.98 -28.23 0.82
CA LYS A 52 17.83 -27.93 1.99
C LYS A 52 18.89 -26.88 1.69
N PHE A 53 19.41 -26.86 0.46
CA PHE A 53 20.36 -25.85 0.01
C PHE A 53 19.68 -24.49 -0.22
N LEU A 54 18.54 -24.48 -0.94
CA LEU A 54 17.82 -23.24 -1.29
C LEU A 54 17.05 -22.62 -0.12
N ALA A 55 16.61 -23.42 0.85
CA ALA A 55 15.91 -22.98 2.06
C ALA A 55 16.82 -23.10 3.30
N GLY A 56 18.13 -22.94 3.09
CA GLY A 56 19.12 -23.00 4.15
C GLY A 56 19.00 -21.83 5.14
N PRO A 57 19.72 -21.92 6.28
CA PRO A 57 19.70 -20.90 7.32
C PRO A 57 20.04 -19.49 6.80
N GLU A 58 21.01 -19.38 5.90
CA GLU A 58 21.39 -18.11 5.26
C GLU A 58 20.23 -17.50 4.46
N THR A 59 19.56 -18.30 3.64
CA THR A 59 18.40 -17.84 2.86
C THR A 59 17.24 -17.45 3.75
N VAL A 60 17.00 -18.20 4.83
CA VAL A 60 15.97 -17.85 5.82
C VAL A 60 16.27 -16.51 6.49
N LEU A 61 17.52 -16.26 6.89
CA LEU A 61 17.91 -14.98 7.48
C LEU A 61 17.79 -13.82 6.48
N ALA A 62 18.23 -14.02 5.24
CA ALA A 62 18.10 -13.01 4.19
C ALA A 62 16.62 -12.63 3.94
N LEU A 63 15.73 -13.61 3.85
CA LEU A 63 14.29 -13.37 3.67
C LEU A 63 13.66 -12.66 4.89
N LEU A 64 14.13 -12.94 6.10
CA LEU A 64 13.67 -12.23 7.31
C LEU A 64 14.09 -10.75 7.28
N ASP A 65 15.34 -10.48 6.91
CA ASP A 65 15.87 -9.11 6.81
C ASP A 65 15.17 -8.31 5.69
N GLU A 66 14.95 -8.92 4.51
CA GLU A 66 14.17 -8.32 3.41
C GLU A 66 12.75 -7.99 3.87
N ARG A 67 12.08 -8.93 4.55
CA ARG A 67 10.73 -8.73 5.06
C ARG A 67 10.68 -7.61 6.10
N GLU A 68 11.66 -7.50 6.98
CA GLU A 68 11.75 -6.39 7.95
C GLU A 68 11.94 -5.04 7.25
N ALA A 69 12.77 -4.99 6.20
CA ALA A 69 12.96 -3.80 5.38
C ALA A 69 11.66 -3.41 4.65
N ASP A 70 10.95 -4.36 4.05
CA ASP A 70 9.66 -4.14 3.40
C ASP A 70 8.61 -3.63 4.37
N LYS A 71 8.52 -4.23 5.58
CA LYS A 71 7.61 -3.75 6.61
C LYS A 71 7.92 -2.33 7.04
N LYS A 72 9.20 -1.99 7.19
CA LYS A 72 9.61 -0.63 7.51
C LYS A 72 9.23 0.34 6.39
N ARG A 73 9.40 -0.07 5.13
CA ARG A 73 9.01 0.73 3.97
C ARG A 73 7.50 0.93 3.89
N ILE A 74 6.71 -0.11 4.15
CA ILE A 74 5.25 -0.03 4.22
C ILE A 74 4.82 0.93 5.32
N ALA A 75 5.37 0.80 6.53
CA ALA A 75 5.05 1.69 7.65
C ALA A 75 5.40 3.16 7.33
N GLU A 76 6.52 3.40 6.65
CA GLU A 76 6.89 4.74 6.19
C GLU A 76 5.90 5.28 5.15
N LEU A 77 5.44 4.45 4.20
CA LEU A 77 4.46 4.84 3.20
C LEU A 77 3.09 5.11 3.83
N GLU A 78 2.64 4.26 4.76
CA GLU A 78 1.40 4.44 5.51
C GLU A 78 1.43 5.69 6.40
N ALA A 79 2.58 6.03 6.97
CA ALA A 79 2.74 7.26 7.74
C ALA A 79 2.71 8.54 6.87
N ARG A 80 3.13 8.43 5.61
CA ARG A 80 3.04 9.51 4.62
C ARG A 80 1.65 9.62 3.98
N GLU A 81 0.86 8.55 4.04
CA GLU A 81 -0.51 8.54 3.54
C GLU A 81 -1.40 9.43 4.42
N ILE A 82 -1.98 10.47 3.82
CA ILE A 82 -2.94 11.33 4.50
C ILE A 82 -4.26 10.58 4.56
N LYS A 83 -4.72 10.23 5.77
CA LYS A 83 -5.99 9.54 5.99
C LYS A 83 -7.03 10.51 6.53
N PRO A 84 -8.29 10.49 6.03
CA PRO A 84 -9.36 11.31 6.59
C PRO A 84 -9.69 10.87 8.02
N ALA A 85 -9.98 11.82 8.90
CA ALA A 85 -10.59 11.54 10.19
C ALA A 85 -12.04 11.07 10.05
N LYS A 86 -12.61 10.49 11.12
CA LYS A 86 -14.01 10.04 11.11
C LYS A 86 -14.96 11.22 10.87
N GLY A 87 -15.72 11.17 9.78
CA GLY A 87 -16.65 12.25 9.39
C GLY A 87 -16.01 13.36 8.56
N GLU A 88 -14.72 13.23 8.23
CA GLU A 88 -14.01 14.13 7.33
C GLU A 88 -14.04 13.60 5.89
N VAL A 89 -14.17 14.50 4.92
CA VAL A 89 -13.99 14.20 3.49
C VAL A 89 -12.65 14.78 3.06
N LEU A 90 -11.68 13.92 2.79
CA LEU A 90 -10.35 14.31 2.31
C LEU A 90 -10.35 14.39 0.77
N VAL A 91 -9.93 15.54 0.23
CA VAL A 91 -9.70 15.73 -1.21
C VAL A 91 -8.22 15.98 -1.45
N VAL A 92 -7.55 15.06 -2.16
CA VAL A 92 -6.14 15.18 -2.53
C VAL A 92 -6.03 15.66 -3.98
N VAL A 93 -5.48 16.86 -4.18
CA VAL A 93 -5.24 17.44 -5.52
C VAL A 93 -3.76 17.35 -5.85
N SER A 94 -3.39 16.44 -6.76
CA SER A 94 -2.00 16.21 -7.18
C SER A 94 -1.79 16.54 -8.66
N GLY A 95 -0.65 17.12 -9.01
CA GLY A 95 -0.27 17.40 -10.38
C GLY A 95 1.07 18.13 -10.48
N PHE A 96 1.62 18.25 -11.68
CA PHE A 96 2.87 18.98 -11.93
C PHE A 96 2.74 20.47 -11.62
N THR A 97 3.86 21.13 -11.29
CA THR A 97 3.88 22.60 -11.10
C THR A 97 3.36 23.31 -12.35
N GLY A 98 2.44 24.26 -12.16
CA GLY A 98 1.83 25.02 -13.26
C GLY A 98 0.63 24.36 -13.94
N CYS A 99 0.21 23.14 -13.55
CA CYS A 99 -0.93 22.44 -14.20
C CYS A 99 -2.33 22.92 -13.73
N GLY A 100 -2.42 24.01 -12.96
CA GLY A 100 -3.71 24.53 -12.47
C GLY A 100 -4.27 23.84 -11.21
N LYS A 101 -3.51 22.95 -10.56
CA LYS A 101 -3.89 22.30 -9.29
C LYS A 101 -4.40 23.26 -8.20
N SER A 102 -3.74 24.42 -8.04
CA SER A 102 -4.14 25.44 -7.05
C SER A 102 -5.43 26.16 -7.46
N ALA A 103 -5.73 26.29 -8.75
CA ALA A 103 -7.01 26.84 -9.21
C ALA A 103 -8.16 25.88 -8.87
N ILE A 104 -8.01 24.59 -9.18
CA ILE A 104 -9.01 23.56 -8.85
C ILE A 104 -9.25 23.47 -7.34
N ALA A 105 -8.17 23.46 -6.54
CA ALA A 105 -8.30 23.46 -5.08
C ALA A 105 -9.00 24.73 -4.55
N GLY A 106 -8.78 25.88 -5.17
CA GLY A 106 -9.46 27.14 -4.84
C GLY A 106 -10.96 27.12 -5.15
N GLU A 107 -11.36 26.59 -6.30
CA GLU A 107 -12.78 26.45 -6.67
C GLU A 107 -13.52 25.54 -5.67
N ILE A 108 -12.88 24.44 -5.26
CA ILE A 108 -13.43 23.54 -4.23
C ILE A 108 -13.59 24.28 -2.90
N GLU A 109 -12.58 25.03 -2.47
CA GLU A 109 -12.65 25.82 -1.23
C GLU A 109 -13.80 26.83 -1.25
N ILE A 110 -13.96 27.56 -2.35
CA ILE A 110 -15.03 28.56 -2.50
C ILE A 110 -16.40 27.88 -2.49
N ALA A 111 -16.59 26.81 -3.25
CA ALA A 111 -17.86 26.09 -3.32
C ALA A 111 -18.27 25.52 -1.96
N MET A 112 -17.33 24.90 -1.23
CA MET A 112 -17.59 24.32 0.09
C MET A 112 -17.91 25.41 1.14
N LYS A 113 -17.18 26.53 1.12
CA LYS A 113 -17.51 27.68 2.01
C LYS A 113 -18.89 28.27 1.70
N ALA A 114 -19.28 28.33 0.42
CA ALA A 114 -20.58 28.85 0.01
C ALA A 114 -21.76 28.01 0.54
N ILE A 115 -21.57 26.69 0.71
CA ILE A 115 -22.57 25.79 1.31
C ILE A 115 -22.44 25.64 2.83
N GLY A 116 -21.53 26.41 3.46
CA GLY A 116 -21.31 26.40 4.91
C GLY A 116 -20.50 25.21 5.44
N VAL A 117 -19.82 24.47 4.56
CA VAL A 117 -18.93 23.37 4.98
C VAL A 117 -17.57 23.97 5.41
N PRO A 118 -17.06 23.63 6.61
CA PRO A 118 -15.74 24.09 7.03
C PRO A 118 -14.66 23.42 6.18
N VAL A 119 -13.76 24.23 5.61
CA VAL A 119 -12.64 23.77 4.79
C VAL A 119 -11.32 24.17 5.42
N GLN A 120 -10.37 23.24 5.42
CA GLN A 120 -8.97 23.50 5.73
C GLN A 120 -8.12 23.18 4.50
N TRP A 121 -7.34 24.14 4.02
CA TRP A 121 -6.37 23.92 2.95
C TRP A 121 -4.96 23.93 3.54
N THR A 122 -4.45 22.73 3.84
CA THR A 122 -3.08 22.54 4.33
C THR A 122 -2.07 22.60 3.20
N ASN A 123 -0.88 23.20 3.45
CA ASN A 123 0.25 23.21 2.52
C ASN A 123 0.07 24.04 1.22
N GLY A 124 -0.94 24.93 1.15
CA GLY A 124 -1.27 25.74 -0.03
C GLY A 124 -0.84 27.22 0.01
N ASP A 125 -0.42 27.73 1.17
CA ASP A 125 -0.25 29.18 1.38
C ASP A 125 0.87 29.81 0.55
N ALA A 126 1.93 29.05 0.25
CA ALA A 126 3.02 29.51 -0.61
C ALA A 126 2.58 29.68 -2.07
N GLU A 127 1.72 28.79 -2.58
CA GLU A 127 1.23 28.86 -3.97
C GLU A 127 0.05 29.84 -4.13
N LYS A 128 -0.82 29.97 -3.12
CA LYS A 128 -1.90 30.96 -3.10
C LYS A 128 -1.37 32.39 -3.18
N ARG A 129 -0.35 32.73 -2.38
CA ARG A 129 0.26 34.07 -2.37
C ARG A 129 1.01 34.38 -3.66
N MET A 130 1.56 33.38 -4.33
CA MET A 130 2.34 33.56 -5.56
C MET A 130 1.47 33.78 -6.80
N THR A 131 0.25 33.23 -6.81
CA THR A 131 -0.67 33.33 -7.97
C THR A 131 -1.61 34.54 -7.92
N GLY A 132 -1.68 35.26 -6.80
CA GLY A 132 -2.50 36.48 -6.67
C GLY A 132 -3.99 36.25 -6.93
N ALA A 133 -4.44 34.99 -6.82
CA ALA A 133 -5.78 34.53 -7.17
C ALA A 133 -6.80 34.99 -6.11
N ASP A 134 -7.12 36.29 -6.10
CA ASP A 134 -8.17 36.88 -5.28
C ASP A 134 -9.49 36.93 -6.05
N TRP A 135 -10.05 35.74 -6.26
CA TRP A 135 -11.37 35.58 -6.89
C TRP A 135 -12.51 36.15 -6.03
N LEU A 136 -12.28 36.34 -4.73
CA LEU A 136 -13.24 36.91 -3.81
C LEU A 136 -13.52 38.38 -4.16
N THR A 137 -12.46 39.17 -4.39
CA THR A 137 -12.58 40.56 -4.86
C THR A 137 -13.29 40.66 -6.22
N ALA A 138 -13.03 39.72 -7.13
CA ALA A 138 -13.70 39.69 -8.44
C ALA A 138 -15.21 39.37 -8.30
N ILE A 139 -15.57 38.36 -7.51
CA ILE A 139 -16.98 37.99 -7.27
C ILE A 139 -17.73 39.12 -6.54
N GLU A 140 -17.10 39.79 -5.57
CA GLU A 140 -17.67 40.94 -4.86
C GLU A 140 -17.89 42.16 -5.78
N MET A 141 -17.00 42.38 -6.74
CA MET A 141 -17.10 43.49 -7.70
C MET A 141 -18.27 43.30 -8.68
N TYR A 142 -18.44 42.09 -9.21
CA TYR A 142 -19.44 41.83 -10.26
C TYR A 142 -20.81 41.37 -9.74
N LYS A 143 -20.92 40.98 -8.46
CA LYS A 143 -22.17 40.50 -7.82
C LYS A 143 -23.07 39.67 -8.75
N PRO A 144 -22.55 38.60 -9.38
CA PRO A 144 -23.34 37.82 -10.32
C PRO A 144 -24.52 37.15 -9.61
N THR A 145 -25.64 36.99 -10.32
CA THR A 145 -26.81 36.26 -9.81
C THR A 145 -26.91 34.90 -10.48
N VAL A 146 -27.04 33.83 -9.69
CA VAL A 146 -27.21 32.46 -10.20
C VAL A 146 -28.66 32.05 -9.96
N ARG A 147 -29.36 31.65 -11.04
CA ARG A 147 -30.69 31.03 -10.97
C ARG A 147 -30.54 29.54 -11.20
N ILE A 148 -30.80 28.74 -10.17
CA ILE A 148 -30.82 27.27 -10.26
C ILE A 148 -32.27 26.84 -10.44
N VAL A 149 -32.54 26.04 -11.47
CA VAL A 149 -33.84 25.42 -11.72
C VAL A 149 -33.64 23.91 -11.66
N GLU A 150 -34.19 23.29 -10.62
CA GLU A 150 -34.28 21.84 -10.55
C GLU A 150 -35.47 21.37 -11.38
N VAL A 151 -35.23 20.55 -12.41
CA VAL A 151 -36.28 19.95 -13.23
C VAL A 151 -36.35 18.47 -12.90
N ASN A 152 -37.38 18.06 -12.16
CA ASN A 152 -37.70 16.66 -11.96
C ASN A 152 -38.43 16.14 -13.21
N VAL A 153 -37.77 15.26 -13.97
CA VAL A 153 -38.39 14.53 -15.09
C VAL A 153 -38.86 13.17 -14.57
N PRO A 154 -40.18 12.93 -14.43
CA PRO A 154 -40.68 11.64 -13.98
C PRO A 154 -40.28 10.55 -14.98
N ARG A 155 -39.76 9.43 -14.51
CA ARG A 155 -39.68 8.22 -15.34
C ARG A 155 -41.11 7.80 -15.65
N ALA A 156 -41.51 7.83 -16.92
CA ALA A 156 -42.84 7.40 -17.36
C ALA A 156 -43.14 6.00 -16.80
N ALA A 157 -44.22 5.89 -16.01
CA ALA A 157 -44.76 4.63 -15.55
C ALA A 157 -45.37 3.89 -16.74
N GLY A 158 -44.57 3.16 -17.51
CA GLY A 158 -45.10 2.56 -18.73
C GLY A 158 -44.15 1.76 -19.61
N ILE A 159 -43.14 1.09 -19.08
CA ILE A 159 -42.51 -0.02 -19.81
C ILE A 159 -42.44 -1.22 -18.85
N ARG A 160 -43.48 -2.06 -18.91
CA ARG A 160 -43.42 -3.42 -18.36
C ARG A 160 -42.34 -4.15 -19.17
N ILE A 161 -41.21 -4.47 -18.54
CA ILE A 161 -40.31 -5.49 -19.09
C ILE A 161 -41.05 -6.82 -18.89
N LYS A 162 -41.51 -7.41 -20.00
CA LYS A 162 -42.19 -8.70 -20.01
C LYS A 162 -41.11 -9.78 -19.87
N GLY A 163 -41.03 -10.42 -18.71
CA GLY A 163 -40.06 -11.49 -18.47
C GLY A 163 -39.97 -11.93 -17.01
N GLU A 164 -41.08 -12.44 -16.46
CA GLU A 164 -41.16 -13.59 -15.55
C GLU A 164 -42.54 -14.24 -15.73
#